data_AF-Q10B19-F1
#
_entry.id   AF-Q10B19-F1
#
_cell.length_a   1.000
_cell.length_b   1.000
_cell.length_c   1.000
_cell.angle_alpha   90.00
_cell.angle_beta   90.00
_cell.angle_gamma   90.00
#
_symmetry.space_group_name_H-M   'P 1'
#
loop_
_entity.id
_entity.type
_entity.pdbx_description
1 polymer ?
#
loop_
_entity_poly.entity_id
_entity_poly.type
_entity_poly.pdbx_seq_one_letter_code
_entity_poly.pdbx_strand_id
1 'polypeptide(L)'
;MGRAPAKRKPSSPPPPPPPGRCHFWLPNKRRHCANTPLPTSQYCGNHLPDSASDAGAPFRRLVPCPVDPSHTVLEENLEAHVGKCPLKKQAAALAAQPFYSKGINSGGGEGGGGVTSAAKRALVHKLTKDELRALIEKIKLAHASAAMAMRDSFLVTDACDNWMRNQVDRKVPYQEKHVTQQASIIGNMEAFGLLQKGGEVAEENGVKNAPAVVEFGAGRGYLTQMLADCYGIRNVFLVERRSYKLKLKI
;
A
#
# COMPACT_ATOMS: atom_id res chain seq x y z
N MET A 1 13.51 -17.08 -12.39
CA MET A 1 14.72 -16.31 -12.77
C MET A 1 14.81 -15.07 -11.90
N GLY A 2 15.71 -15.06 -10.91
CA GLY A 2 15.86 -13.94 -9.98
C GLY A 2 16.50 -12.74 -10.67
N ARG A 3 15.79 -11.61 -10.73
CA ARG A 3 16.32 -10.35 -11.27
C ARG A 3 17.44 -9.88 -10.34
N ALA A 4 18.68 -9.85 -10.81
CA ALA A 4 19.81 -9.33 -10.05
C ALA A 4 19.51 -7.87 -9.61
N PRO A 5 19.80 -7.50 -8.35
CA PRO A 5 19.56 -6.15 -7.88
C PRO A 5 20.40 -5.17 -8.70
N ALA A 6 19.73 -4.15 -9.25
CA ALA A 6 20.38 -3.08 -9.99
C ALA A 6 21.50 -2.49 -9.12
N LYS A 7 22.75 -2.60 -9.60
CA LYS A 7 23.92 -1.95 -9.01
C LYS A 7 23.62 -0.44 -8.91
N ARG A 8 23.27 0.03 -7.72
CA ARG A 8 23.13 1.47 -7.46
C ARG A 8 24.51 2.07 -7.72
N LYS A 9 24.61 2.96 -8.72
CA LYS A 9 25.81 3.78 -8.92
C LYS A 9 26.18 4.43 -7.57
N PRO A 10 27.46 4.48 -7.19
CA PRO A 10 27.89 5.18 -5.99
C PRO A 10 27.34 6.60 -6.07
N SER A 11 26.50 6.98 -5.10
CA SER A 11 26.02 8.35 -5.02
C SER A 11 27.24 9.25 -4.84
N SER A 12 27.34 10.30 -5.66
CA SER A 12 28.30 11.38 -5.43
C SER A 12 28.24 11.83 -3.96
N PRO A 13 29.38 12.21 -3.36
CA PRO A 13 29.38 12.75 -2.01
C PRO A 13 28.39 13.92 -1.91
N PRO A 14 27.72 14.09 -0.76
CA PRO A 14 26.81 15.20 -0.56
C PRO A 14 27.57 16.53 -0.73
N PRO A 15 26.93 17.57 -1.30
CA PRO A 15 27.51 18.91 -1.35
C PRO A 15 27.82 19.43 0.06
N PRO A 16 28.62 20.49 0.24
CA PRO A 16 28.81 21.09 1.55
C PRO A 16 27.47 21.60 2.12
N PRO A 17 27.29 21.56 3.45
CA PRO A 17 26.10 22.08 4.09
C PRO A 17 26.03 23.61 3.96
N PRO A 18 24.85 24.19 3.67
CA PRO A 18 24.68 25.64 3.64
C PRO A 18 24.78 26.25 5.04
N PRO A 19 25.22 27.51 5.17
CA PRO A 19 25.39 28.17 6.47
C PRO A 19 24.08 28.23 7.26
N GLY A 20 24.17 28.07 8.58
CA GLY A 20 23.03 28.11 9.49
C GLY A 20 22.08 26.90 9.40
N ARG A 21 22.45 25.81 8.71
CA ARG A 21 21.66 24.58 8.62
C ARG A 21 22.38 23.39 9.22
N CYS A 22 21.60 22.43 9.72
CA CYS A 22 22.12 21.17 10.23
C CYS A 22 22.86 20.37 9.13
N HIS A 23 24.06 19.90 9.46
CA HIS A 23 24.96 19.20 8.54
C HIS A 23 24.50 17.76 8.18
N PHE A 24 23.36 17.30 8.71
CA PHE A 24 22.84 15.97 8.41
C PHE A 24 22.26 15.88 6.98
N TRP A 25 22.78 14.94 6.17
CA TRP A 25 22.31 14.70 4.81
C TRP A 25 21.09 13.77 4.78
N LEU A 26 20.01 14.21 4.12
CA LEU A 26 18.80 13.41 3.91
C LEU A 26 18.83 12.79 2.50
N PRO A 27 19.30 11.54 2.30
CA PRO A 27 19.55 10.97 0.98
C PRO A 27 18.29 10.90 0.10
N ASN A 28 17.14 10.58 0.70
CA ASN A 28 15.86 10.50 -0.02
C ASN A 28 15.35 11.87 -0.48
N LYS A 29 15.73 12.95 0.21
CA LYS A 29 15.34 14.33 -0.13
C LYS A 29 16.45 15.08 -0.87
N ARG A 30 17.63 14.49 -1.02
CA ARG A 30 18.83 15.06 -1.65
C ARG A 30 19.15 16.48 -1.14
N ARG A 31 19.07 16.68 0.17
CA ARG A 31 19.38 17.96 0.83
C ARG A 31 19.83 17.76 2.27
N HIS A 32 20.52 18.76 2.81
CA HIS A 32 20.77 18.85 4.25
C HIS A 32 19.47 19.12 5.02
N CYS A 33 19.45 18.71 6.28
CA CYS A 33 18.37 19.02 7.20
C CYS A 33 18.13 20.55 7.22
N ALA A 34 16.85 20.94 7.17
CA ALA A 34 16.48 22.36 7.18
C ALA A 34 16.45 22.98 8.58
N ASN A 35 16.61 22.17 9.63
CA ASN A 35 16.59 22.66 10.99
C ASN A 35 17.90 23.42 11.28
N THR A 36 17.78 24.44 12.11
CA THR A 36 18.92 25.19 12.63
C THR A 36 19.79 24.29 13.52
N PRO A 37 21.13 24.33 13.39
CA PRO A 37 22.03 23.68 14.32
C PRO A 37 21.88 24.20 15.74
N LEU A 38 22.27 23.39 16.72
CA LEU A 38 22.41 23.88 18.10
C LEU A 38 23.59 24.87 18.18
N PRO A 39 23.59 25.84 19.10
CA PRO A 39 24.71 26.77 19.26
C PRO A 39 26.07 26.09 19.49
N THR A 40 26.05 24.90 20.10
CA THR A 40 27.22 24.09 20.43
C THR A 40 27.52 22.97 19.43
N SER A 41 26.77 22.86 18.32
CA SER A 41 26.93 21.75 17.38
C SER A 41 26.64 22.15 15.93
N GLN A 42 27.24 21.44 14.99
CA GLN A 42 26.90 21.54 13.57
C GLN A 42 25.57 20.84 13.21
N TYR A 43 24.95 20.16 14.18
CA TYR A 43 23.71 19.39 14.01
C TYR A 43 22.57 19.97 14.84
N CYS A 44 21.34 19.78 14.36
CA CYS A 44 20.15 20.09 15.14
C CYS A 44 19.92 18.99 16.20
N GLY A 45 19.06 19.27 17.20
CA GLY A 45 18.77 18.31 18.27
C GLY A 45 18.22 16.95 17.80
N ASN A 46 17.71 16.83 16.57
CA ASN A 46 17.21 15.57 16.02
C ASN A 46 18.29 14.73 15.31
N HIS A 47 19.45 15.32 14.99
CA HIS A 47 20.53 14.66 14.25
C HIS A 47 21.87 14.79 14.96
N LEU A 48 21.87 15.05 16.27
CA LEU A 48 23.08 15.12 17.06
C LEU A 48 23.73 13.71 17.07
N PRO A 49 25.00 13.58 16.67
CA PRO A 49 25.70 12.29 16.74
C PRO A 49 25.81 11.82 18.20
N ASP A 50 25.66 10.53 18.46
CA ASP A 50 25.81 9.94 19.81
C ASP A 50 27.15 10.31 20.46
N SER A 51 28.19 10.52 19.64
CA SER A 51 29.56 10.88 20.05
C SER A 51 29.79 12.37 20.30
N ALA A 52 28.87 13.27 19.93
CA ALA A 52 29.06 14.72 20.04
C ALA A 52 28.59 15.30 21.39
N SER A 53 28.56 14.46 22.43
CA SER A 53 28.30 14.89 23.81
C SER A 53 29.57 15.52 24.39
N ASP A 54 29.99 16.64 23.81
CA ASP A 54 31.11 17.42 24.31
C ASP A 54 30.78 18.00 25.70
N ALA A 55 31.79 17.99 26.56
CA ALA A 55 31.76 18.22 28.00
C ALA A 55 30.80 19.35 28.45
N GLY A 56 29.64 18.97 28.98
CA GLY A 56 28.72 19.85 29.70
C GLY A 56 27.29 19.90 29.16
N ALA A 57 27.02 19.39 27.94
CA ALA A 57 25.65 19.27 27.46
C ALA A 57 25.02 17.96 27.97
N PRO A 58 23.79 17.97 28.53
CA PRO A 58 23.13 16.75 28.99
C PRO A 58 23.00 15.76 27.84
N PHE A 59 23.38 14.51 28.09
CA PHE A 59 23.30 13.40 27.15
C PHE A 59 21.86 13.21 26.67
N ARG A 60 21.56 13.62 25.42
CA ARG A 60 20.22 13.55 24.84
C ARG A 60 20.08 12.32 23.96
N ARG A 61 19.82 11.18 24.59
CA ARG A 61 19.64 9.91 23.89
C ARG A 61 18.35 9.89 23.07
N LEU A 62 18.47 9.53 21.80
CA LEU A 62 17.33 9.28 20.92
C LEU A 62 16.93 7.80 21.00
N VAL A 63 15.65 7.53 21.21
CA VAL A 63 15.08 6.18 21.23
C VAL A 63 13.97 6.06 20.20
N PRO A 64 13.79 4.89 19.56
CA PRO A 64 12.63 4.64 18.71
C PRO A 64 11.33 4.81 19.49
N CYS A 65 10.31 5.41 18.88
CA CYS A 65 9.00 5.48 19.51
C CYS A 65 8.42 4.06 19.68
N PRO A 66 7.91 3.69 20.87
CA PRO A 66 7.37 2.36 21.13
C PRO A 66 6.04 2.11 20.40
N VAL A 67 5.33 3.17 19.99
CA VAL A 67 4.11 3.06 19.17
C VAL A 67 4.46 2.93 17.70
N ASP A 68 5.44 3.69 17.22
CA ASP A 68 5.85 3.76 15.81
C ASP A 68 7.38 3.76 15.69
N PRO A 69 8.01 2.59 15.47
CA PRO A 69 9.46 2.48 15.34
C PRO A 69 10.05 3.17 14.10
N SER A 70 9.21 3.73 13.21
CA SER A 70 9.70 4.42 12.00
C SER A 70 10.31 5.80 12.30
N HIS A 71 10.18 6.30 13.52
CA HIS A 71 10.80 7.55 13.96
C HIS A 71 11.38 7.44 15.37
N THR A 72 12.27 8.38 15.69
CA THR A 72 12.94 8.49 16.98
C THR A 72 12.48 9.74 17.74
N VAL A 73 12.57 9.66 19.06
CA VAL A 73 12.21 10.73 19.99
C VAL A 73 13.30 10.83 21.05
N LEU A 74 13.44 12.01 21.65
CA LEU A 74 14.33 12.17 22.79
C LEU A 74 13.77 11.34 23.96
N GLU A 75 14.63 10.56 24.60
CA GLU A 75 14.27 9.68 25.72
C GLU A 75 13.56 10.46 26.85
N GLU A 76 14.06 11.66 27.17
CA GLU A 76 13.44 12.58 28.15
C GLU A 76 12.02 13.03 27.77
N ASN A 77 11.68 13.05 26.48
CA ASN A 77 10.38 13.48 25.96
C ASN A 77 9.48 12.30 25.58
N LEU A 78 9.92 11.06 25.82
CA LEU A 78 9.24 9.86 25.35
C LEU A 78 7.81 9.77 25.91
N GLU A 79 7.63 10.00 27.20
CA GLU A 79 6.32 9.92 27.86
C GLU A 79 5.33 10.94 27.26
N ALA A 80 5.74 12.20 27.15
CA ALA A 80 4.95 13.26 26.54
C ALA A 80 4.68 12.99 25.03
N HIS A 81 5.63 12.39 24.34
CA HIS A 81 5.50 12.02 22.94
C HIS A 81 4.45 10.92 22.74
N VAL A 82 4.46 9.85 23.54
CA VAL A 82 3.58 8.69 23.33
C VAL A 82 2.11 9.11 23.28
N GLY A 83 1.68 10.08 24.10
CA GLY A 83 0.32 10.64 24.05
C GLY A 83 0.02 11.45 22.78
N LYS A 84 1.04 12.02 22.13
CA LYS A 84 0.91 12.89 20.96
C LYS A 84 1.30 12.22 19.65
N CYS A 85 1.83 10.99 19.69
CA CYS A 85 2.28 10.22 18.55
C CYS A 85 1.20 10.18 17.45
N PRO A 86 1.52 10.61 16.20
CA PRO A 86 0.55 10.60 15.10
C PRO A 86 -0.04 9.22 14.84
N LEU A 87 0.77 8.16 14.90
CA LEU A 87 0.29 6.80 14.69
C LEU A 87 -0.69 6.37 15.80
N LYS A 88 -0.43 6.72 17.06
CA LYS A 88 -1.37 6.45 18.17
C LYS A 88 -2.71 7.12 17.92
N LYS A 89 -2.70 8.41 17.54
CA LYS A 89 -3.92 9.17 17.27
C LYS A 89 -4.69 8.59 16.08
N GLN A 90 -4.01 8.21 15.00
CA GLN A 90 -4.62 7.56 13.85
C GLN A 90 -5.24 6.20 14.23
N ALA A 91 -4.53 5.39 15.00
CA ALA A 91 -5.04 4.10 15.48
C ALA A 91 -6.26 4.27 16.39
N ALA A 92 -6.26 5.26 17.28
CA ALA A 92 -7.40 5.58 18.14
C ALA A 92 -8.61 6.09 17.33
N ALA A 93 -8.37 7.00 16.37
CA ALA A 93 -9.43 7.50 15.49
C ALA A 93 -10.04 6.39 14.63
N LEU A 94 -9.22 5.44 14.14
CA LEU A 94 -9.67 4.26 13.43
C LEU A 94 -10.48 3.31 14.34
N ALA A 95 -9.97 3.05 15.55
CA ALA A 95 -10.63 2.21 16.55
C ALA A 95 -11.99 2.78 17.02
N ALA A 96 -12.16 4.10 16.97
CA ALA A 96 -13.40 4.77 17.31
C ALA A 96 -14.46 4.73 16.18
N GLN A 97 -14.12 4.25 14.97
CA GLN A 97 -15.08 4.16 13.89
C GLN A 97 -16.07 3.01 14.13
N PRO A 98 -17.40 3.22 14.02
CA PRO A 98 -18.40 2.18 14.29
C PRO A 98 -18.32 0.99 13.32
N PHE A 99 -17.76 1.21 12.13
CA PHE A 99 -17.55 0.19 11.09
C PHE A 99 -16.18 -0.50 11.18
N TYR A 100 -15.35 -0.17 12.17
CA TYR A 100 -14.04 -0.78 12.35
C TYR A 100 -14.05 -1.76 13.52
N SER A 101 -13.71 -3.02 13.21
CA SER A 101 -13.40 -4.03 14.21
C SER A 101 -12.04 -4.64 13.90
N LYS A 102 -11.10 -4.48 14.83
CA LYS A 102 -9.72 -4.95 14.67
C LYS A 102 -9.72 -6.47 14.58
N GLY A 103 -9.24 -7.01 13.46
CA GLY A 103 -9.11 -8.46 13.29
C GLY A 103 -10.43 -9.16 12.97
N ILE A 104 -11.49 -8.46 12.57
CA ILE A 104 -12.77 -9.10 12.21
C ILE A 104 -12.63 -10.21 11.14
N ASN A 105 -11.65 -10.08 10.24
CA ASN A 105 -11.37 -11.06 9.18
C ASN A 105 -10.18 -12.00 9.50
N SER A 106 -9.64 -12.02 10.73
CA SER A 106 -8.48 -12.88 11.05
C SER A 106 -8.82 -14.35 11.27
N GLY A 107 -10.10 -14.74 11.20
CA GLY A 107 -10.59 -16.02 11.71
C GLY A 107 -10.57 -16.01 13.24
N GLY A 108 -11.58 -16.59 13.90
CA GLY A 108 -11.86 -16.46 15.33
C GLY A 108 -10.84 -17.04 16.32
N GLY A 109 -9.56 -17.12 15.98
CA GLY A 109 -8.50 -17.42 16.93
C GLY A 109 -8.09 -16.17 17.71
N GLU A 110 -8.66 -15.95 18.90
CA GLU A 110 -8.15 -14.99 19.89
C GLU A 110 -6.65 -15.22 20.23
N GLY A 111 -6.10 -16.39 19.87
CA GLY A 111 -4.71 -16.77 20.09
C GLY A 111 -3.77 -16.62 18.89
N GLY A 112 -4.17 -15.93 17.82
CA GLY A 112 -3.28 -15.61 16.70
C GLY A 112 -2.23 -14.55 17.09
N GLY A 113 -1.49 -14.79 18.18
CA GLY A 113 -0.44 -13.92 18.70
C GLY A 113 0.38 -13.42 17.53
N GLY A 114 0.40 -12.10 17.34
CA GLY A 114 0.69 -11.42 16.07
C GLY A 114 2.02 -11.81 15.44
N VAL A 115 2.09 -13.00 14.82
CA VAL A 115 3.26 -13.47 14.11
C VAL A 115 3.39 -12.58 12.91
N THR A 116 4.29 -11.61 13.02
CA THR A 116 4.54 -10.63 11.97
C THR A 116 4.93 -11.35 10.69
N SER A 117 4.66 -10.75 9.53
CA SER A 117 5.13 -11.32 8.26
C SER A 117 6.65 -11.50 8.24
N ALA A 118 7.40 -10.69 9.01
CA ALA A 118 8.84 -10.85 9.19
C ALA A 118 9.19 -12.14 9.96
N ALA A 119 8.48 -12.43 11.06
CA ALA A 119 8.66 -13.67 11.81
C ALA A 119 8.30 -14.90 10.97
N LYS A 120 7.18 -14.87 10.23
CA LYS A 120 6.81 -15.97 9.30
C LYS A 120 7.88 -16.23 8.25
N ARG A 121 8.43 -15.16 7.62
CA ARG A 121 9.54 -15.28 6.67
C ARG A 121 10.79 -15.86 7.32
N ALA A 122 11.15 -15.38 8.51
CA ALA A 122 12.32 -15.87 9.24
C ALA A 122 12.20 -17.37 9.56
N LEU A 123 11.01 -17.85 9.93
CA LEU A 123 10.77 -19.28 10.14
C LEU A 123 10.96 -20.09 8.86
N VAL A 124 10.40 -19.64 7.73
CA VAL A 124 10.59 -20.32 6.44
C VAL A 124 12.06 -20.34 6.02
N HIS A 125 12.79 -19.24 6.23
CA HIS A 125 14.22 -19.16 5.91
C HIS A 125 15.11 -20.02 6.81
N LYS A 126 14.64 -20.40 8.00
CA LYS A 126 15.35 -21.29 8.93
C LYS A 126 15.16 -22.77 8.62
N LEU A 127 14.19 -23.13 7.77
CA LEU A 127 13.95 -24.53 7.41
C LEU A 127 15.17 -25.10 6.68
N THR A 128 15.54 -26.32 7.06
CA THR A 128 16.45 -27.15 6.27
C THR A 128 15.80 -27.54 4.95
N LYS A 129 16.62 -28.05 4.01
CA LYS A 129 16.13 -28.50 2.69
C LYS A 129 15.06 -29.58 2.80
N ASP A 130 15.20 -30.51 3.74
CA ASP A 130 14.27 -31.63 3.91
C ASP A 130 12.97 -31.19 4.57
N GLU A 131 13.02 -30.31 5.57
CA GLU A 131 11.83 -29.69 6.15
C GLU A 131 11.06 -28.85 5.13
N LEU A 132 11.77 -28.08 4.29
CA LEU A 132 11.14 -27.32 3.21
C LEU A 132 10.46 -28.24 2.19
N ARG A 133 11.11 -29.37 1.83
CA ARG A 133 10.50 -30.36 0.93
C ARG A 133 9.25 -30.97 1.56
N ALA A 134 9.30 -31.36 2.83
CA ALA A 134 8.16 -31.89 3.56
C ALA A 134 7.00 -30.88 3.64
N LEU A 135 7.30 -29.59 3.83
CA LEU A 135 6.31 -28.51 3.79
C LEU A 135 5.65 -28.38 2.41
N ILE A 136 6.43 -28.42 1.34
CA ILE A 136 5.91 -28.36 -0.04
C ILE A 136 4.99 -29.55 -0.32
N GLU A 137 5.38 -30.76 0.06
CA GLU A 137 4.54 -31.95 -0.12
C GLU A 137 3.25 -31.86 0.71
N LYS A 138 3.32 -31.34 1.93
CA LYS A 138 2.13 -31.05 2.74
C LYS A 138 1.19 -30.06 2.03
N ILE A 139 1.71 -29.00 1.43
CA ILE A 139 0.91 -28.01 0.67
C ILE A 139 0.26 -28.67 -0.55
N LYS A 140 0.99 -29.51 -1.29
CA LYS A 140 0.45 -30.23 -2.45
C LYS A 140 -0.67 -31.19 -2.05
N LEU A 141 -0.50 -31.94 -0.96
CA LEU A 141 -1.52 -32.86 -0.45
C LEU A 141 -2.78 -32.09 -0.02
N ALA A 142 -2.62 -30.99 0.71
CA ALA A 142 -3.74 -30.15 1.11
C ALA A 142 -4.47 -29.53 -0.11
N HIS A 143 -3.70 -29.10 -1.12
CA HIS A 143 -4.28 -28.63 -2.38
C HIS A 143 -5.03 -29.76 -3.08
N ALA A 144 -4.43 -30.94 -3.25
CA ALA A 144 -5.09 -32.07 -3.91
C ALA A 144 -6.38 -32.51 -3.19
N SER A 145 -6.43 -32.45 -1.85
CA SER A 145 -7.63 -32.79 -1.08
C SER A 145 -8.75 -31.74 -1.14
N ALA A 146 -8.40 -30.47 -1.36
CA ALA A 146 -9.36 -29.37 -1.36
C ALA A 146 -9.63 -28.79 -2.77
N ALA A 147 -8.86 -29.20 -3.77
CA ALA A 147 -8.93 -28.69 -5.12
C ALA A 147 -10.28 -29.07 -5.75
N MET A 148 -11.04 -28.05 -6.10
CA MET A 148 -12.22 -28.17 -6.94
C MET A 148 -11.84 -27.80 -8.36
N ALA A 149 -12.40 -28.48 -9.35
CA ALA A 149 -12.23 -28.10 -10.75
C ALA A 149 -12.78 -26.68 -10.96
N MET A 150 -11.90 -25.71 -11.17
CA MET A 150 -12.26 -24.35 -11.52
C MET A 150 -12.36 -24.24 -13.04
N ARG A 151 -13.47 -23.68 -13.53
CA ARG A 151 -13.65 -23.44 -14.95
C ARG A 151 -12.94 -22.14 -15.33
N ASP A 152 -12.09 -22.21 -16.36
CA ASP A 152 -11.51 -21.02 -16.95
C ASP A 152 -12.57 -20.23 -17.73
N SER A 153 -12.50 -18.90 -17.67
CA SER A 153 -13.42 -18.01 -18.38
C SER A 153 -12.71 -16.74 -18.84
N PHE A 154 -12.82 -16.45 -20.14
CA PHE A 154 -12.18 -15.31 -20.81
C PHE A 154 -13.22 -14.60 -21.68
N LEU A 155 -14.07 -13.79 -21.05
CA LEU A 155 -15.20 -13.14 -21.72
C LEU A 155 -14.91 -11.66 -21.94
N VAL A 156 -14.90 -11.21 -23.19
CA VAL A 156 -14.82 -9.79 -23.52
C VAL A 156 -16.13 -9.40 -24.16
N THR A 157 -16.81 -8.39 -23.60
CA THR A 157 -18.05 -7.86 -24.19
C THR A 157 -17.73 -6.90 -25.33
N ASP A 158 -18.68 -6.70 -26.24
CA ASP A 158 -18.52 -5.76 -27.35
C ASP A 158 -18.22 -4.34 -26.85
N ALA A 159 -18.84 -3.93 -25.73
CA ALA A 159 -18.58 -2.64 -25.11
C ALA A 159 -17.11 -2.52 -24.64
N CYS A 160 -16.59 -3.54 -23.95
CA CYS A 160 -15.20 -3.58 -23.52
C CYS A 160 -14.22 -3.66 -24.70
N ASP A 161 -14.52 -4.46 -25.71
CA ASP A 161 -13.69 -4.59 -26.93
C ASP A 161 -13.59 -3.26 -27.68
N ASN A 162 -14.72 -2.57 -27.84
CA ASN A 162 -14.75 -1.22 -28.41
C ASN A 162 -13.98 -0.22 -27.55
N TRP A 163 -14.14 -0.27 -26.23
CA TRP A 163 -13.38 0.58 -25.31
C TRP A 163 -11.88 0.37 -25.45
N MET A 164 -11.42 -0.89 -25.53
CA MET A 164 -10.00 -1.22 -25.71
C MET A 164 -9.42 -0.68 -27.02
N ARG A 165 -10.18 -0.75 -28.11
CA ARG A 165 -9.74 -0.25 -29.43
C ARG A 165 -9.70 1.27 -29.49
N ASN A 166 -10.62 1.95 -28.80
CA ASN A 166 -10.76 3.40 -28.83
C ASN A 166 -9.81 4.14 -27.88
N GLN A 167 -9.29 3.47 -26.84
CA GLN A 167 -8.30 4.03 -25.91
C GLN A 167 -6.90 4.08 -26.53
N VAL A 168 -6.69 4.97 -27.50
CA VAL A 168 -5.36 5.28 -28.07
C VAL A 168 -4.65 6.40 -27.29
N ASP A 169 -5.20 6.90 -26.17
CA ASP A 169 -4.51 7.91 -25.36
C ASP A 169 -3.35 7.28 -24.56
N ARG A 170 -2.23 7.10 -25.27
CA ARG A 170 -0.95 6.50 -24.83
C ARG A 170 -0.26 7.29 -23.69
N LYS A 171 -0.85 8.37 -23.18
CA LYS A 171 -0.28 9.20 -22.11
C LYS A 171 -0.28 8.52 -20.75
N VAL A 172 -1.18 7.58 -20.51
CA VAL A 172 -1.19 6.79 -19.26
C VAL A 172 -0.46 5.46 -19.54
N PRO A 173 0.36 4.91 -18.62
CA PRO A 173 1.10 3.68 -18.87
C PRO A 173 0.13 2.50 -19.10
N TYR A 174 -0.23 2.32 -20.35
CA TYR A 174 -1.15 1.32 -20.87
C TYR A 174 -0.38 0.00 -20.99
N GLN A 175 -0.85 -1.02 -20.28
CA GLN A 175 -0.36 -2.39 -20.48
C GLN A 175 -1.52 -3.24 -20.94
N GLU A 176 -1.48 -3.64 -22.21
CA GLU A 176 -2.51 -4.42 -22.90
C GLU A 176 -2.99 -5.62 -22.07
N LYS A 177 -2.05 -6.38 -21.48
CA LYS A 177 -2.36 -7.52 -20.60
C LYS A 177 -3.27 -7.17 -19.42
N HIS A 178 -3.05 -6.00 -18.81
CA HIS A 178 -3.88 -5.57 -17.67
C HIS A 178 -5.29 -5.23 -18.15
N VAL A 179 -5.43 -4.60 -19.32
CA VAL A 179 -6.72 -4.20 -19.85
C VAL A 179 -7.55 -5.41 -20.27
N THR A 180 -6.95 -6.39 -20.95
CA THR A 180 -7.63 -7.66 -21.27
C THR A 180 -8.12 -8.37 -20.01
N GLN A 181 -7.36 -8.33 -18.91
CA GLN A 181 -7.80 -8.87 -17.64
C GLN A 181 -9.02 -8.14 -17.09
N GLN A 182 -9.03 -6.79 -17.12
CA GLN A 182 -10.18 -6.00 -16.67
C GLN A 182 -11.42 -6.27 -17.53
N ALA A 183 -11.25 -6.32 -18.85
CA ALA A 183 -12.32 -6.66 -19.77
C ALA A 183 -12.89 -8.06 -19.50
N SER A 184 -12.02 -9.03 -19.21
CA SER A 184 -12.44 -10.39 -18.82
C SER A 184 -13.26 -10.41 -17.53
N ILE A 185 -12.84 -9.65 -16.51
CA ILE A 185 -13.57 -9.54 -15.24
C ILE A 185 -14.97 -8.98 -15.51
N ILE A 186 -15.07 -7.90 -16.27
CA ILE A 186 -16.34 -7.25 -16.59
C ILE A 186 -17.25 -8.17 -17.42
N GLY A 187 -16.72 -8.85 -18.44
CA GLY A 187 -17.51 -9.79 -19.22
C GLY A 187 -18.03 -10.96 -18.41
N ASN A 188 -17.26 -11.43 -17.43
CA ASN A 188 -17.78 -12.39 -16.45
C ASN A 188 -18.85 -11.79 -15.55
N MET A 189 -18.69 -10.55 -15.06
CA MET A 189 -19.72 -9.88 -14.26
C MET A 189 -21.05 -9.77 -15.03
N GLU A 190 -21.00 -9.42 -16.32
CA GLU A 190 -22.18 -9.41 -17.20
C GLU A 190 -22.77 -10.82 -17.36
N ALA A 191 -21.95 -11.84 -17.62
CA ALA A 191 -22.41 -13.22 -17.75
C ALA A 191 -23.08 -13.77 -16.48
N PHE A 192 -22.67 -13.29 -15.30
CA PHE A 192 -23.30 -13.60 -14.02
C PHE A 192 -24.52 -12.71 -13.69
N GLY A 193 -24.91 -11.80 -14.59
CA GLY A 193 -26.06 -10.90 -14.39
C GLY A 193 -25.81 -9.76 -13.39
N LEU A 194 -24.55 -9.49 -13.04
CA LEU A 194 -24.20 -8.38 -12.14
C LEU A 194 -24.21 -7.03 -12.86
N LEU A 195 -24.07 -7.04 -14.19
CA LEU A 195 -24.13 -5.86 -15.04
C LEU A 195 -25.28 -6.01 -16.04
N GLN A 196 -26.13 -4.99 -16.12
CA GLN A 196 -27.19 -4.94 -17.11
C GLN A 196 -26.66 -4.28 -18.39
N LYS A 197 -27.01 -4.83 -19.55
CA LYS A 197 -26.67 -4.22 -20.83
C LYS A 197 -27.29 -2.82 -20.90
N GLY A 198 -26.45 -1.82 -21.18
CA GLY A 198 -26.89 -0.43 -21.26
C GLY A 198 -28.01 -0.28 -22.28
N GLY A 199 -29.23 -0.05 -21.80
CA GLY A 199 -30.40 0.14 -22.67
C GLY A 199 -31.76 0.04 -21.98
N GLU A 200 -31.91 -0.74 -20.92
CA GLU A 200 -33.25 -0.98 -20.31
C GLU A 200 -33.37 -0.48 -18.85
N VAL A 201 -32.70 0.62 -18.51
CA VAL A 201 -33.14 1.38 -17.35
C VAL A 201 -34.38 2.15 -17.78
N ALA A 202 -35.55 1.52 -17.60
CA ALA A 202 -36.84 2.19 -17.69
C ALA A 202 -36.75 3.53 -16.96
N GLU A 203 -36.82 4.63 -17.72
CA GLU A 203 -36.65 5.99 -17.20
C GLU A 203 -37.62 6.32 -16.05
N GLU A 204 -38.71 5.57 -15.91
CA GLU A 204 -39.78 5.89 -14.96
C GLU A 204 -39.44 5.63 -13.48
N ASN A 205 -38.40 4.86 -13.14
CA ASN A 205 -37.93 4.71 -11.74
C ASN A 205 -36.45 5.16 -11.54
N GLY A 206 -35.91 5.86 -12.54
CA GLY A 206 -34.51 5.86 -12.98
C GLY A 206 -33.43 6.57 -12.14
N VAL A 207 -33.67 6.92 -10.87
CA VAL A 207 -32.60 7.53 -10.03
C VAL A 207 -32.37 6.79 -8.71
N LYS A 208 -33.40 6.13 -8.14
CA LYS A 208 -33.26 5.55 -6.79
C LYS A 208 -32.45 4.26 -6.75
N ASN A 209 -32.34 3.53 -7.86
CA ASN A 209 -31.68 2.22 -7.92
C ASN A 209 -30.42 2.19 -8.80
N ALA A 210 -29.80 3.35 -9.07
CA ALA A 210 -28.58 3.37 -9.87
C ALA A 210 -27.47 2.53 -9.20
N PRO A 211 -26.85 1.56 -9.90
CA PRO A 211 -25.84 0.70 -9.32
C PRO A 211 -24.65 1.54 -8.84
N ALA A 212 -24.10 1.15 -7.68
CA ALA A 212 -22.89 1.73 -7.14
C ALA A 212 -21.76 0.70 -7.16
N VAL A 213 -20.55 1.15 -7.51
CA VAL A 213 -19.36 0.32 -7.57
C VAL A 213 -18.35 0.84 -6.56
N VAL A 214 -17.84 -0.08 -5.73
CA VAL A 214 -16.76 0.20 -4.79
C VAL A 214 -15.56 -0.66 -5.16
N GLU A 215 -14.50 -0.04 -5.67
CA GLU A 215 -13.26 -0.73 -6.03
C GLU A 215 -12.26 -0.65 -4.87
N PHE A 216 -12.03 -1.79 -4.21
CA PHE A 216 -11.03 -1.91 -3.16
C PHE A 216 -9.65 -2.21 -3.75
N GLY A 217 -8.65 -1.43 -3.34
CA GLY A 217 -7.31 -1.52 -3.94
C GLY A 217 -7.31 -1.00 -5.38
N ALA A 218 -8.08 0.06 -5.64
CA ALA A 218 -8.34 0.55 -6.99
C ALA A 218 -7.07 0.92 -7.77
N GLY A 219 -5.96 1.19 -7.09
CA GLY A 219 -4.73 1.63 -7.72
C GLY A 219 -4.95 2.90 -8.55
N ARG A 220 -5.00 2.73 -9.88
CA ARG A 220 -5.28 3.81 -10.85
C ARG A 220 -6.75 3.95 -11.24
N GLY A 221 -7.61 2.99 -10.89
CA GLY A 221 -9.06 3.00 -11.15
C GLY A 221 -9.48 2.49 -12.53
N TYR A 222 -8.70 1.61 -13.17
CA TYR A 222 -8.99 1.13 -14.52
C TYR A 222 -10.27 0.31 -14.62
N LEU A 223 -10.52 -0.56 -13.63
CA LEU A 223 -11.73 -1.41 -13.64
C LEU A 223 -12.98 -0.53 -13.55
N THR A 224 -13.00 0.39 -12.58
CA THR A 224 -14.13 1.31 -12.41
C THR A 224 -14.30 2.27 -13.59
N GLN A 225 -13.21 2.75 -14.21
CA GLN A 225 -13.33 3.54 -15.43
C GLN A 225 -13.99 2.74 -16.55
N MET A 226 -13.55 1.50 -16.78
CA MET A 226 -14.14 0.65 -17.81
C MET A 226 -15.63 0.37 -17.51
N LEU A 227 -16.00 0.19 -16.24
CA LEU A 227 -17.41 0.08 -15.81
C LEU A 227 -18.21 1.37 -16.07
N ALA A 228 -17.64 2.54 -15.77
CA ALA A 228 -18.28 3.83 -16.03
C ALA A 228 -18.49 4.05 -17.54
N ASP A 229 -17.45 3.81 -18.35
CA ASP A 229 -17.46 4.06 -19.79
C ASP A 229 -18.31 3.03 -20.56
N CYS A 230 -18.27 1.74 -20.17
CA CYS A 230 -18.97 0.68 -20.89
C CYS A 230 -20.41 0.47 -20.39
N TYR A 231 -20.71 0.78 -19.13
CA TYR A 231 -22.01 0.48 -18.50
C TYR A 231 -22.69 1.71 -17.87
N GLY A 232 -22.12 2.92 -18.02
CA GLY A 232 -22.74 4.15 -17.53
C GLY A 232 -22.84 4.26 -16.01
N ILE A 233 -22.03 3.51 -15.26
CA ILE A 233 -22.05 3.53 -13.79
C ILE A 233 -21.48 4.86 -13.28
N ARG A 234 -22.33 5.67 -12.63
CA ARG A 234 -21.95 7.00 -12.12
C ARG A 234 -21.59 7.01 -10.64
N ASN A 235 -22.16 6.10 -9.85
CA ASN A 235 -21.92 6.03 -8.41
C ASN A 235 -20.67 5.21 -8.13
N VAL A 236 -19.50 5.85 -8.23
CA VAL A 236 -18.20 5.18 -8.15
C VAL A 236 -17.41 5.59 -6.91
N PHE A 237 -16.88 4.61 -6.19
CA PHE A 237 -16.06 4.81 -4.99
C PHE A 237 -14.74 4.06 -5.13
N LEU A 238 -13.63 4.79 -5.17
CA LEU A 238 -12.29 4.22 -5.28
C LEU A 238 -11.59 4.20 -3.92
N VAL A 239 -11.41 3.00 -3.35
CA VAL A 239 -10.74 2.81 -2.06
C VAL A 239 -9.31 2.37 -2.29
N GLU A 240 -8.33 3.21 -1.93
CA GLU A 240 -6.91 2.92 -2.13
C GLU A 240 -6.06 3.50 -0.99
N ARG A 241 -5.03 2.75 -0.56
CA ARG A 241 -4.11 3.16 0.50
C ARG A 241 -2.98 4.06 0.00
N ARG A 242 -2.58 3.95 -1.28
CA ARG A 242 -1.49 4.72 -1.87
C ARG A 242 -1.99 5.84 -2.78
N SER A 243 -1.35 7.01 -2.72
CA SER A 243 -1.56 8.04 -3.73
C SER A 243 -0.82 7.67 -5.01
N TYR A 244 -1.55 7.25 -6.04
CA TYR A 244 -1.01 7.04 -7.38
C TYR A 244 -0.92 8.37 -8.13
N LYS A 245 0.22 8.63 -8.77
CA LYS A 245 0.28 9.66 -9.81
C LYS A 245 -0.56 9.18 -11.00
N LEU A 246 -1.36 10.08 -11.58
CA LEU A 246 -2.23 9.78 -12.73
C LEU A 246 -3.34 8.77 -12.40
N LYS A 247 -4.11 9.00 -11.32
CA LYS A 247 -5.42 8.36 -11.19
C LYS A 247 -6.29 8.80 -12.38
N LEU A 248 -7.03 7.85 -12.93
CA LEU A 248 -7.95 8.13 -14.02
C LEU A 248 -9.03 9.08 -13.52
N LYS A 249 -9.37 10.07 -14.36
CA LYS A 249 -10.51 10.94 -14.10
C LYS A 249 -11.73 10.19 -14.60
N ILE A 250 -12.55 9.74 -13.67
CA ILE A 250 -13.88 9.17 -13.94
C ILE A 250 -14.88 10.33 -13.89
#